data_AF-A0A8T3TQB1-F1
#
_entry.id   AF-A0A8T3TQB1-F1
#
_cell.length_a   1.000
_cell.length_b   1.000
_cell.length_c   1.000
_cell.angle_alpha   90.00
_cell.angle_beta   90.00
_cell.angle_gamma   90.00
#
_symmetry.space_group_name_H-M   'P 1'
#
loop_
_entity.id
_entity.type
_entity.pdbx_description
1 polymer ?
#
loop_
_entity_poly.entity_id
_entity_poly.type
_entity_poly.pdbx_seq_one_letter_code
_entity_poly.pdbx_strand_id
1 'polypeptide(L)'
;MSGERIRDAYRRDPRLFFWKLLWLPFWLGGDAPSPALPVTRSATSGNLPADPAGAYLTSRIDRVTRRFGIAWFAGSLLRGLTLALFVLTVWVALAVIGIAPLPGWWAIPTLLGVGVILGGVYGWLARPDRLMVARMLDRTFDLRERIVTAFDRSIDSGSHVSRLQLADAANTFDEIVTEVPRSAFLPIREAAMCLIMAGALVTVLLAYVPGLGIAAISEAPVPQFVPASERLAAREQVTPPPPVAEAPVADRATIAEIQERGRQSQSAREDLARIGDALRDHALTQPAAESIASGDYAAAADSLRSASESAGAMSQESREALAEDLEGAAQDVSEENPVLAQAANDAASALREGGPQGEAALGQLADQVEETAAGVESQEDLARDLEEAQTGSGDPSSSSDGSQG
;
A
#
# COMPACT_ATOMS: atom_id res chain seq x y z
N MET A 1 -6.40 26.46 43.98
CA MET A 1 -6.18 25.13 44.60
C MET A 1 -4.76 24.70 44.29
N SER A 2 -3.91 24.52 45.30
CA SER A 2 -2.46 24.34 45.13
C SER A 2 -2.11 22.95 44.56
N GLY A 3 -1.17 22.91 43.61
CA GLY A 3 -0.74 21.69 42.90
C GLY A 3 -0.18 20.57 43.79
N GLU A 4 0.12 20.85 45.06
CA GLU A 4 0.53 19.84 46.04
C GLU A 4 -0.59 18.86 46.39
N ARG A 5 -1.86 19.30 46.48
CA ARG A 5 -2.97 18.37 46.79
C ARG A 5 -3.24 17.37 45.67
N ILE A 6 -2.96 17.75 44.42
CA ILE A 6 -3.12 16.86 43.27
C ILE A 6 -2.01 15.79 43.28
N ARG A 7 -0.77 16.15 43.64
CA ARG A 7 0.33 15.18 43.77
C ARG A 7 0.07 14.15 44.88
N ASP A 8 -0.51 14.57 46.00
CA ASP A 8 -0.84 13.66 47.11
C ASP A 8 -2.01 12.72 46.81
N ALA A 9 -3.00 13.17 46.03
CA ALA A 9 -4.11 12.33 45.57
C ALA A 9 -3.62 11.21 44.62
N TYR A 10 -2.64 11.49 43.76
CA TYR A 10 -2.06 10.51 42.84
C TYR A 10 -1.27 9.40 43.54
N ARG A 11 -0.70 9.67 44.73
CA ARG A 11 0.14 8.69 45.44
C ARG A 11 -0.65 7.57 46.11
N ARG A 12 -1.97 7.71 46.29
CA ARG A 12 -2.75 6.78 47.13
C ARG A 12 -3.54 5.72 46.37
N ASP A 13 -3.72 5.84 45.06
CA ASP A 13 -4.43 4.81 44.30
C ASP A 13 -3.46 3.96 43.45
N PRO A 14 -3.03 2.78 43.95
CA PRO A 14 -2.15 1.89 43.20
C PRO A 14 -2.76 1.45 41.87
N ARG A 15 -4.09 1.41 41.75
CA ARG A 15 -4.77 1.00 40.50
C ARG A 15 -4.51 1.99 39.37
N LEU A 16 -4.50 3.28 39.68
CA LEU A 16 -4.21 4.34 38.72
C LEU A 16 -2.76 4.26 38.20
N PHE A 17 -1.83 3.91 39.09
CA PHE A 17 -0.43 3.71 38.72
C PHE A 17 -0.29 2.54 37.74
N PHE A 18 -0.83 1.36 38.07
CA PHE A 18 -0.79 0.19 37.17
C PHE A 18 -1.53 0.45 35.85
N TRP A 19 -2.65 1.16 35.88
CA TRP A 19 -3.37 1.56 34.67
C TRP A 19 -2.52 2.45 33.76
N LYS A 20 -1.87 3.47 34.31
CA LYS A 20 -0.99 4.35 33.54
C LYS A 20 0.24 3.62 33.01
N LEU A 21 0.79 2.70 33.81
CA LEU A 21 1.94 1.88 33.44
C LEU A 21 1.60 0.94 32.28
N LEU A 22 0.42 0.31 32.31
CA LEU A 22 -0.06 -0.58 31.25
C LEU A 22 -0.13 0.14 29.90
N TRP A 23 -0.62 1.37 29.89
CA TRP A 23 -0.77 2.17 28.66
C TRP A 23 0.44 3.04 28.34
N LEU A 24 1.49 3.00 29.16
CA LEU A 24 2.69 3.82 29.02
C LEU A 24 3.30 3.80 27.60
N PRO A 25 3.42 2.65 26.92
CA PRO A 25 3.99 2.62 25.56
C PRO A 25 3.21 3.47 24.54
N PHE A 26 1.91 3.65 24.73
CA PHE A 26 1.05 4.37 23.80
C PHE A 26 1.12 5.89 23.95
N TRP A 27 1.36 6.40 25.15
CA TRP A 27 1.46 7.85 25.39
C TRP A 27 2.88 8.34 25.65
N LEU A 28 3.83 7.46 26.01
CA LEU A 28 5.23 7.85 26.16
C LEU A 28 5.80 8.33 24.83
N GLY A 29 6.25 9.59 24.83
CA GLY A 29 6.80 10.26 23.66
C GLY A 29 5.75 10.78 22.67
N GLY A 30 4.45 10.55 22.88
CA GLY A 30 3.37 11.10 22.04
C GLY A 30 2.74 12.35 22.66
N ASP A 31 1.94 13.07 21.87
CA ASP A 31 1.09 14.18 22.37
C ASP A 31 -0.23 13.67 22.99
N ALA A 32 -0.36 12.34 23.08
CA ALA A 32 -1.50 11.69 23.71
C ALA A 32 -1.51 11.92 25.24
N PRO A 33 -2.59 12.46 25.84
CA PRO A 33 -2.69 12.47 27.29
C PRO A 33 -2.79 11.03 27.81
N SER A 34 -2.34 10.83 29.04
CA SER A 34 -2.53 9.55 29.73
C SER A 34 -4.03 9.23 29.83
N PRO A 35 -4.45 7.97 29.60
CA PRO A 35 -5.86 7.60 29.66
C PRO A 35 -6.42 7.84 31.06
N ALA A 36 -7.60 8.45 31.13
CA ALA A 36 -8.33 8.59 32.38
C ALA A 36 -8.79 7.20 32.88
N LEU A 37 -9.00 7.07 34.20
CA LEU A 37 -9.63 5.86 34.72
C LEU A 37 -11.05 5.73 34.15
N PRO A 38 -11.57 4.51 33.96
CA PRO A 38 -12.95 4.27 33.52
C PRO A 38 -14.03 4.77 34.50
N VAL A 39 -13.62 5.33 35.64
CA VAL A 39 -14.53 5.64 36.75
C VAL A 39 -15.20 6.99 36.50
N THR A 40 -16.44 6.89 36.04
CA THR A 40 -17.49 7.93 36.00
C THR A 40 -17.08 9.20 35.26
N ARG A 41 -17.16 9.15 33.92
CA ARG A 41 -17.56 10.35 33.18
C ARG A 41 -18.95 10.70 33.69
N SER A 42 -19.04 11.69 34.57
CA SER A 42 -20.33 12.21 35.01
C SER A 42 -21.07 12.64 33.75
N ALA A 43 -22.15 11.90 33.40
CA ALA A 43 -23.00 12.20 32.24
C ALA A 43 -23.59 13.63 32.26
N THR A 44 -23.33 14.36 33.35
CA THR A 44 -23.80 15.69 33.66
C THR A 44 -22.96 16.84 33.06
N SER A 45 -21.74 16.61 32.56
CA SER A 45 -20.83 17.73 32.21
C SER A 45 -20.91 18.27 30.76
N GLY A 46 -22.03 18.10 30.04
CA GLY A 46 -22.03 18.51 28.62
C GLY A 46 -23.37 18.73 27.93
N ASN A 47 -24.49 18.72 28.64
CA ASN A 47 -25.77 19.09 28.04
C ASN A 47 -25.91 20.62 28.11
N LEU A 48 -25.44 21.30 27.06
CA LEU A 48 -25.77 22.70 26.82
C LEU A 48 -27.31 22.87 26.84
N PRO A 49 -27.84 24.01 27.31
CA PRO A 49 -29.27 24.27 27.31
C PRO A 49 -29.87 24.06 25.92
N ALA A 50 -31.10 23.54 25.87
CA ALA A 50 -31.83 23.21 24.64
C ALA A 50 -32.26 24.43 23.80
N ASP A 51 -31.69 25.61 24.07
CA ASP A 51 -31.87 26.81 23.26
C ASP A 51 -31.25 26.58 21.86
N PRO A 52 -31.87 27.09 20.77
CA PRO A 52 -31.31 27.08 19.42
C PRO A 52 -29.80 27.39 19.33
N ALA A 53 -29.30 28.37 20.11
CA ALA A 53 -27.88 28.71 20.10
C ALA A 53 -26.99 27.61 20.73
N GLY A 54 -27.48 26.95 21.78
CA GLY A 54 -26.80 25.82 22.41
C GLY A 54 -26.82 24.56 21.55
N ALA A 55 -27.95 24.29 20.88
CA ALA A 55 -28.07 23.21 19.90
C ALA A 55 -27.14 23.42 18.69
N TYR A 56 -27.01 24.66 18.22
CA TYR A 56 -26.06 24.99 17.15
C TYR A 56 -24.62 24.72 17.58
N LEU A 57 -24.19 25.26 18.73
CA LEU A 57 -22.82 25.12 19.22
C LEU A 57 -22.47 23.66 19.54
N THR A 58 -23.37 22.89 20.17
CA THR A 58 -23.19 21.44 20.41
C THR A 58 -22.96 20.69 19.11
N SER A 59 -23.82 20.88 18.11
CA SER A 59 -23.71 20.17 16.83
C SER A 59 -22.39 20.45 16.10
N ARG A 60 -21.91 21.70 16.18
CA ARG A 60 -20.64 22.14 15.59
C ARG A 60 -19.45 21.55 16.32
N ILE A 61 -19.46 21.58 17.66
CA ILE A 61 -18.41 20.98 18.48
C ILE A 61 -18.40 19.46 18.36
N ASP A 62 -19.55 18.81 18.24
CA ASP A 62 -19.63 17.38 18.00
C ASP A 62 -19.01 16.99 16.66
N ARG A 63 -19.21 17.81 15.62
CA ARG A 63 -18.56 17.59 14.32
C ARG A 63 -17.04 17.68 14.43
N VAL A 64 -16.53 18.69 15.12
CA VAL A 64 -15.07 18.87 15.33
C VAL A 64 -14.52 17.77 16.23
N THR A 65 -15.22 17.44 17.33
CA THR A 65 -14.85 16.36 18.26
C THR A 65 -14.85 15.01 17.57
N ARG A 66 -15.80 14.74 16.67
CA ARG A 66 -15.83 13.51 15.88
C ARG A 66 -14.64 13.44 14.91
N ARG A 67 -14.32 14.54 14.21
CA ARG A 67 -13.15 14.59 13.32
C ARG A 67 -11.85 14.38 14.08
N PHE A 68 -11.68 15.10 15.20
CA PHE A 68 -10.53 14.95 16.07
C PHE A 68 -10.45 13.54 16.67
N GLY A 69 -11.58 12.95 17.06
CA GLY A 69 -11.68 11.58 17.54
C GLY A 69 -11.30 10.54 16.49
N ILE A 70 -11.65 10.74 15.21
CA ILE A 70 -11.24 9.86 14.11
C ILE A 70 -9.73 9.97 13.88
N ALA A 71 -9.19 11.18 13.79
CA ALA A 71 -7.75 11.43 13.66
C ALA A 71 -6.96 10.79 14.82
N TRP A 72 -7.46 10.97 16.03
CA TRP A 72 -6.91 10.39 17.25
C TRP A 72 -6.89 8.87 17.21
N PHE A 73 -8.02 8.28 16.81
CA PHE A 73 -8.17 6.84 16.70
C PHE A 73 -7.21 6.28 15.64
N ALA A 74 -7.13 6.91 14.47
CA ALA A 74 -6.18 6.55 13.43
C ALA A 74 -4.72 6.62 13.94
N GLY A 75 -4.35 7.71 14.63
CA GLY A 75 -3.03 7.85 15.26
C GLY A 75 -2.74 6.75 16.27
N SER A 76 -3.73 6.35 17.08
CA SER A 76 -3.57 5.25 18.05
C SER A 76 -3.40 3.87 17.41
N LEU A 77 -4.07 3.61 16.28
CA LEU A 77 -3.88 2.38 15.49
C LEU A 77 -2.46 2.33 14.91
N LEU A 78 -2.03 3.44 14.31
CA LEU A 78 -0.70 3.58 13.73
C LEU A 78 0.39 3.44 14.80
N ARG A 79 0.16 3.97 16.00
CA ARG A 79 1.06 3.80 17.14
C ARG A 79 1.12 2.34 17.59
N GLY A 80 -0.01 1.66 17.67
CA GLY A 80 -0.07 0.21 17.97
C GLY A 80 0.70 -0.62 16.95
N LEU A 81 0.54 -0.30 15.66
CA LEU A 81 1.31 -0.90 14.57
C LEU A 81 2.81 -0.63 14.68
N THR A 82 3.19 0.62 14.99
CA THR A 82 4.60 1.01 15.18
C THR A 82 5.25 0.24 16.33
N LEU A 83 4.54 0.06 17.45
CA LEU A 83 5.02 -0.72 18.60
C LEU A 83 5.16 -2.21 18.25
N ALA A 84 4.21 -2.77 17.50
CA ALA A 84 4.30 -4.13 17.00
C ALA A 84 5.51 -4.31 16.07
N LEU A 85 5.70 -3.40 15.12
CA LEU A 85 6.89 -3.39 14.26
C LEU A 85 8.17 -3.30 15.09
N PHE A 86 8.23 -2.44 16.11
CA PHE A 86 9.40 -2.36 17.00
C PHE A 86 9.70 -3.66 17.71
N VAL A 87 8.70 -4.32 18.31
CA VAL A 87 8.90 -5.61 18.96
C VAL A 87 9.35 -6.67 17.95
N LEU A 88 8.77 -6.67 16.74
CA LEU A 88 9.16 -7.57 15.66
C LEU A 88 10.60 -7.33 15.22
N THR A 89 11.00 -6.07 14.99
CA THR A 89 12.37 -5.70 14.62
C THR A 89 13.36 -6.18 15.67
N VAL A 90 13.06 -5.99 16.97
CA VAL A 90 13.91 -6.46 18.06
C VAL A 90 13.99 -8.00 18.09
N TRP A 91 12.87 -8.70 17.91
CA TRP A 91 12.86 -10.17 17.85
C TRP A 91 13.71 -10.68 16.68
N VAL A 92 13.50 -10.16 15.47
CA VAL A 92 14.31 -10.54 14.30
C VAL A 92 15.79 -10.23 14.55
N ALA A 93 16.14 -9.06 15.08
CA ALA A 93 17.52 -8.72 15.41
C ALA A 93 18.15 -9.71 16.42
N LEU A 94 17.42 -10.12 17.46
CA LEU A 94 17.87 -11.16 18.39
C LEU A 94 18.04 -12.53 17.72
N ALA A 95 17.20 -12.84 16.74
CA ALA A 95 17.30 -14.07 15.96
C ALA A 95 18.52 -14.07 15.04
N VAL A 96 18.85 -12.93 14.42
CA VAL A 96 20.07 -12.75 13.62
C VAL A 96 21.33 -12.98 14.46
N ILE A 97 21.33 -12.59 15.73
CA ILE A 97 22.46 -12.80 16.67
C ILE A 97 22.48 -14.24 17.23
N GLY A 98 21.47 -15.06 16.95
CA GLY A 98 21.36 -16.43 17.46
C GLY A 98 20.89 -16.54 18.90
N ILE A 99 20.33 -15.45 19.48
CA ILE A 99 19.79 -15.43 20.85
C ILE A 99 18.35 -15.97 20.88
N ALA A 100 17.60 -15.78 19.79
CA ALA A 100 16.20 -16.21 19.66
C ALA A 100 15.99 -17.01 18.37
N PRO A 101 14.95 -17.85 18.28
CA PRO A 101 14.53 -18.41 17.01
C PRO A 101 13.88 -17.34 16.12
N LEU A 102 13.95 -17.53 14.80
CA LEU A 102 13.22 -16.70 13.85
C LEU A 102 11.71 -16.76 14.14
N PRO A 103 11.00 -15.61 14.02
CA PRO A 103 9.55 -15.62 14.14
C PRO A 103 8.95 -16.49 13.03
N GLY A 104 8.06 -17.42 13.41
CA GLY A 104 7.31 -18.19 12.43
C GLY A 104 6.41 -17.30 11.58
N TRP A 105 6.03 -17.76 10.39
CA TRP A 105 5.22 -16.97 9.45
C TRP A 105 3.88 -16.49 10.04
N TRP A 106 3.28 -17.24 10.97
CA TRP A 106 2.09 -16.84 11.72
C TRP A 106 2.37 -15.82 12.84
N ALA A 107 3.59 -15.77 13.37
CA ALA A 107 3.94 -14.86 14.46
C ALA A 107 3.91 -13.38 14.01
N ILE A 108 4.21 -13.12 12.73
CA ILE A 108 4.20 -11.78 12.15
C ILE A 108 2.78 -11.18 12.12
N PRO A 109 1.78 -11.77 11.42
CA PRO A 109 0.45 -11.19 11.36
C PRO A 109 -0.25 -11.19 12.72
N THR A 110 0.02 -12.16 13.60
CA THR A 110 -0.54 -12.17 14.95
C THR A 110 -0.01 -11.00 15.78
N LEU A 111 1.29 -10.72 15.74
CA LEU A 111 1.89 -9.63 16.50
C LEU A 111 1.46 -8.25 15.97
N LEU A 112 1.37 -8.10 14.65
CA LEU A 112 0.81 -6.89 14.03
C LEU A 112 -0.67 -6.71 14.39
N GLY A 113 -1.48 -7.77 14.29
CA GLY A 113 -2.89 -7.75 14.64
C GLY A 113 -3.12 -7.40 16.11
N VAL A 114 -2.36 -7.99 17.04
CA VAL A 114 -2.41 -7.65 18.47
C VAL A 114 -2.05 -6.18 18.70
N GLY A 115 -1.02 -5.67 18.03
CA GLY A 115 -0.64 -4.25 18.12
C GLY A 115 -1.76 -3.31 17.68
N VAL A 116 -2.40 -3.59 16.54
CA VAL A 116 -3.52 -2.81 16.01
C VAL A 116 -4.73 -2.88 16.95
N ILE A 117 -5.07 -4.07 17.46
CA ILE A 117 -6.18 -4.25 18.41
C ILE A 117 -5.92 -3.44 19.69
N LEU A 118 -4.73 -3.55 20.28
CA LEU A 118 -4.36 -2.79 21.48
C LEU A 118 -4.39 -1.28 21.22
N GLY A 119 -3.91 -0.83 20.04
CA GLY A 119 -4.02 0.55 19.60
C GLY A 119 -5.47 1.04 19.48
N GLY A 120 -6.36 0.20 18.92
CA GLY A 120 -7.78 0.51 18.82
C GLY A 120 -8.47 0.59 20.18
N VAL A 121 -8.18 -0.36 21.08
CA VAL A 121 -8.68 -0.34 22.46
C VAL A 121 -8.21 0.92 23.18
N TYR A 122 -6.92 1.27 23.03
CA TYR A 122 -6.38 2.51 23.58
C TYR A 122 -7.08 3.75 23.02
N GLY A 123 -7.20 3.86 21.70
CA GLY A 123 -7.87 4.97 21.03
C GLY A 123 -9.33 5.13 21.45
N TRP A 124 -10.01 4.01 21.69
CA TRP A 124 -11.39 4.00 22.18
C TRP A 124 -11.50 4.48 23.63
N LEU A 125 -10.62 4.02 24.52
CA LEU A 125 -10.58 4.43 25.93
C LEU A 125 -10.13 5.89 26.09
N ALA A 126 -9.17 6.32 25.28
CA ALA A 126 -8.60 7.65 25.28
C ALA A 126 -9.37 8.66 24.42
N ARG A 127 -10.62 8.34 24.01
CA ARG A 127 -11.45 9.23 23.20
C ARG A 127 -11.51 10.64 23.82
N PRO A 128 -11.18 11.69 23.04
CA PRO A 128 -11.18 13.06 23.53
C PRO A 128 -12.59 13.50 23.89
N ASP A 129 -12.71 14.14 25.05
CA ASP A 129 -13.98 14.68 25.55
C ASP A 129 -14.24 16.09 24.98
N ARG A 130 -15.50 16.51 24.89
CA ARG A 130 -15.90 17.83 24.40
C ARG A 130 -15.21 18.95 25.15
N LEU A 131 -15.13 18.83 26.48
CA LEU A 131 -14.46 19.81 27.34
C LEU A 131 -12.95 19.88 27.09
N MET A 132 -12.33 18.74 26.78
CA MET A 132 -10.92 18.68 26.41
C MET A 132 -10.69 19.37 25.07
N VAL A 133 -11.52 19.10 24.07
CA VAL A 133 -11.45 19.76 22.76
C VAL A 133 -11.66 21.27 22.89
N ALA A 134 -12.64 21.71 23.69
CA ALA A 134 -12.87 23.12 23.99
C ALA A 134 -11.63 23.79 24.60
N ARG A 135 -10.99 23.15 25.61
CA ARG A 135 -9.75 23.66 26.21
C ARG A 135 -8.59 23.70 25.22
N MET A 136 -8.48 22.70 24.33
CA MET A 136 -7.44 22.69 23.30
C MET A 136 -7.66 23.84 22.30
N LEU A 137 -8.89 24.06 21.84
CA LEU A 137 -9.22 25.17 20.96
C LEU A 137 -8.96 26.53 21.62
N ASP A 138 -9.38 26.71 22.87
CA ASP A 138 -9.10 27.95 23.61
C ASP A 138 -7.59 28.22 23.73
N ARG A 139 -6.77 27.17 23.92
CA ARG A 139 -5.32 27.29 24.03
C ARG A 139 -4.63 27.50 22.69
N THR A 140 -5.06 26.82 21.64
CA THR A 140 -4.45 26.90 20.30
C THR A 140 -4.73 28.25 19.64
N PHE A 141 -5.91 28.83 19.88
CA PHE A 141 -6.33 30.09 19.28
C PHE A 141 -6.32 31.29 20.26
N ASP A 142 -5.74 31.11 21.45
CA ASP A 142 -5.67 32.12 22.53
C ASP A 142 -7.01 32.81 22.84
N LEU A 143 -8.10 32.04 22.88
CA LEU A 143 -9.45 32.57 23.06
C LEU A 143 -9.78 32.97 24.50
N ARG A 144 -8.78 33.01 25.40
CA ARG A 144 -8.91 33.41 26.82
C ARG A 144 -10.08 32.72 27.53
N GLU A 145 -10.17 31.40 27.39
CA GLU A 145 -11.18 30.55 28.03
C GLU A 145 -12.64 30.85 27.65
N ARG A 146 -12.89 31.55 26.53
CA ARG A 146 -14.25 31.91 26.09
C ARG A 146 -15.11 30.68 25.81
N ILE A 147 -14.59 29.67 25.11
CA ILE A 147 -15.36 28.47 24.77
C ILE A 147 -15.58 27.64 26.03
N VAL A 148 -14.56 27.44 26.85
CA VAL A 148 -14.66 26.69 28.11
C VAL A 148 -15.65 27.36 29.07
N THR A 149 -15.62 28.69 29.21
CA THR A 149 -16.56 29.43 30.05
C THR A 149 -18.00 29.29 29.56
N ALA A 150 -18.23 29.29 28.25
CA ALA A 150 -19.55 29.06 27.68
C ALA A 150 -20.09 27.65 28.01
N PHE A 151 -19.22 26.64 28.04
CA PHE A 151 -19.58 25.28 28.46
C PHE A 151 -19.84 25.17 29.96
N ASP A 152 -19.01 25.81 30.79
CA ASP A 152 -19.09 25.72 32.25
C ASP A 152 -20.32 26.49 32.80
N ARG A 153 -20.66 27.64 32.21
CA ARG A 153 -21.83 28.46 32.59
C ARG A 153 -23.17 28.01 32.01
N SER A 154 -23.18 26.98 31.17
CA SER A 154 -24.41 26.41 30.59
C SER A 154 -25.41 25.91 31.64
N ILE A 155 -24.96 25.73 32.88
CA ILE A 155 -25.74 25.32 34.04
C ILE A 155 -26.68 26.43 34.54
N ASP A 156 -26.40 27.71 34.25
CA ASP A 156 -27.22 28.86 34.67
C ASP A 156 -27.99 29.48 33.48
N SER A 157 -28.78 28.62 32.83
CA SER A 157 -29.41 28.79 31.51
C SER A 157 -30.44 29.92 31.36
N GLY A 158 -30.69 30.71 32.41
CA GLY A 158 -31.74 31.73 32.41
C GLY A 158 -31.29 33.15 32.05
N SER A 159 -30.00 33.48 32.13
CA SER A 159 -29.55 34.88 32.02
C SER A 159 -29.42 35.34 30.56
N HIS A 160 -29.86 36.57 30.25
CA HIS A 160 -29.67 37.20 28.93
C HIS A 160 -28.18 37.32 28.56
N VAL A 161 -27.32 37.50 29.55
CA VAL A 161 -25.86 37.58 29.38
C VAL A 161 -25.28 36.22 28.94
N SER A 162 -25.78 35.11 29.50
CA SER A 162 -25.36 33.75 29.11
C SER A 162 -25.67 33.47 27.63
N ARG A 163 -26.84 33.94 27.14
CA ARG A 163 -27.22 33.80 25.73
C ARG A 163 -26.33 34.62 24.79
N LEU A 164 -25.99 35.86 25.16
CA LEU A 164 -25.06 36.67 24.38
C LEU A 164 -23.65 36.08 24.34
N GLN A 165 -23.16 35.55 25.46
CA GLN A 165 -21.85 34.87 25.53
C GLN A 165 -21.83 33.60 24.66
N LEU A 166 -22.94 32.85 24.65
CA LEU A 166 -23.06 31.64 23.82
C LEU A 166 -23.09 31.97 22.33
N ALA A 167 -23.77 33.04 21.93
CA ALA A 167 -23.79 33.52 20.55
C ALA A 167 -22.41 34.04 20.10
N ASP A 168 -21.72 34.80 20.96
CA ASP A 168 -20.35 35.27 20.69
C ASP A 168 -19.36 34.10 20.53
N ALA A 169 -19.44 33.11 21.41
CA ALA A 169 -18.63 31.89 21.32
C ALA A 169 -18.92 31.09 20.05
N ALA A 170 -20.20 31.01 19.63
CA ALA A 170 -20.57 30.32 18.39
C ALA A 170 -20.05 31.02 17.13
N ASN A 171 -20.12 32.35 17.08
CA ASN A 171 -19.57 33.13 15.96
C ASN A 171 -18.05 33.00 15.88
N THR A 172 -17.36 33.15 17.03
CA THR A 172 -15.90 32.99 17.12
C THR A 172 -15.47 31.58 16.69
N PHE A 173 -16.25 30.55 17.04
CA PHE A 173 -15.96 29.17 16.67
C PHE A 173 -16.08 28.93 15.15
N ASP A 174 -17.07 29.53 14.49
CA ASP A 174 -17.28 29.33 13.04
C ASP A 174 -16.17 29.99 12.21
N GLU A 175 -15.68 31.15 12.66
CA GLU A 175 -14.52 31.83 12.08
C GLU A 175 -13.27 30.93 12.15
N ILE A 176 -12.98 30.39 13.33
CA ILE A 176 -11.78 29.57 13.57
C ILE A 176 -11.83 28.23 12.83
N VAL A 177 -12.96 27.53 12.87
CA VAL A 177 -13.08 26.19 12.27
C VAL A 177 -12.93 26.23 10.75
N THR A 178 -13.26 27.36 10.12
CA THR A 178 -13.09 27.54 8.68
C THR A 178 -11.61 27.67 8.30
N GLU A 179 -10.77 28.15 9.20
CA GLU A 179 -9.33 28.35 8.97
C GLU A 179 -8.45 27.14 9.29
N VAL A 180 -8.95 26.16 10.06
CA VAL A 180 -8.11 25.00 10.45
C VAL A 180 -7.84 24.11 9.23
N PRO A 181 -6.57 23.99 8.78
CA PRO A 181 -6.24 23.18 7.62
C PRO A 181 -6.52 21.70 7.90
N ARG A 182 -7.05 20.99 6.90
CA ARG A 182 -7.37 19.55 7.03
C ARG A 182 -6.14 18.70 7.39
N SER A 183 -4.94 19.15 7.01
CA SER A 183 -3.66 18.49 7.32
C SER A 183 -3.30 18.52 8.81
N ALA A 184 -3.82 19.48 9.59
CA ALA A 184 -3.60 19.52 11.05
C ALA A 184 -4.20 18.30 11.78
N PHE A 185 -5.06 17.54 11.10
CA PHE A 185 -5.73 16.36 11.65
C PHE A 185 -5.11 15.03 11.18
N LEU A 186 -4.05 15.05 10.37
CA LEU A 186 -3.36 13.81 9.97
C LEU A 186 -2.26 13.47 10.99
N PRO A 187 -2.20 12.22 11.51
CA PRO A 187 -1.14 11.77 12.42
C PRO A 187 0.18 11.54 11.65
N ILE A 188 0.71 12.60 11.03
CA ILE A 188 1.90 12.56 10.15
C ILE A 188 3.11 12.02 10.91
N ARG A 189 3.25 12.39 12.19
CA ARG A 189 4.34 11.95 13.05
C ARG A 189 4.32 10.44 13.26
N GLU A 190 3.16 9.88 13.57
CA GLU A 190 2.97 8.45 13.77
C GLU A 190 3.17 7.68 12.45
N ALA A 191 2.72 8.25 11.33
CA ALA A 191 2.92 7.65 10.01
C ALA A 191 4.41 7.59 9.66
N ALA A 192 5.15 8.68 9.89
CA ALA A 192 6.59 8.72 9.70
C ALA A 192 7.32 7.72 10.60
N MET A 193 6.95 7.62 11.90
CA MET A 193 7.53 6.62 12.80
C MET A 193 7.23 5.19 12.33
N CYS A 194 6.02 4.91 11.87
CA CYS A 194 5.63 3.61 11.35
C CYS A 194 6.48 3.24 10.12
N LEU A 195 6.67 4.17 9.19
CA LEU A 195 7.51 3.99 8.00
C LEU A 195 8.98 3.76 8.36
N ILE A 196 9.53 4.55 9.30
CA ILE A 196 10.91 4.37 9.79
C ILE A 196 11.09 2.98 10.40
N MET A 197 10.12 2.52 11.21
CA MET A 197 10.17 1.19 11.82
C MET A 197 10.02 0.06 10.80
N ALA A 198 9.16 0.22 9.80
CA ALA A 198 9.03 -0.73 8.70
C ALA A 198 10.34 -0.82 7.90
N GLY A 199 10.95 0.33 7.55
CA GLY A 199 12.24 0.39 6.86
C GLY A 199 13.38 -0.24 7.68
N ALA A 200 13.39 -0.03 8.99
CA ALA A 200 14.35 -0.67 9.89
C ALA A 200 14.17 -2.20 9.91
N LEU A 201 12.93 -2.69 9.97
CA LEU A 201 12.62 -4.12 9.89
C LEU A 201 13.12 -4.74 8.58
N VAL A 202 12.83 -4.09 7.43
CA VAL A 202 13.29 -4.54 6.11
C VAL A 202 14.82 -4.58 6.05
N THR A 203 15.48 -3.56 6.60
CA THR A 203 16.95 -3.48 6.62
C THR A 203 17.56 -4.63 7.42
N VAL A 204 17.00 -4.95 8.60
CA VAL A 204 17.44 -6.10 9.41
C VAL A 204 17.19 -7.42 8.68
N LEU A 205 16.05 -7.55 7.99
CA LEU A 205 15.72 -8.74 7.21
C LEU A 205 16.68 -8.93 6.02
N LEU A 206 17.02 -7.85 5.30
CA LEU A 206 17.99 -7.87 4.21
C LEU A 206 19.40 -8.23 4.70
N ALA A 207 19.80 -7.75 5.88
CA ALA A 207 21.07 -8.15 6.49
C ALA A 207 21.13 -9.66 6.82
N TYR A 208 19.99 -10.33 6.92
CA TYR A 208 19.91 -11.78 7.14
C TYR A 208 19.96 -12.62 5.85
N VAL A 209 19.62 -12.03 4.70
CA VAL A 209 19.62 -12.72 3.38
C VAL A 209 20.96 -13.37 3.00
N PRO A 210 22.14 -12.78 3.28
CA PRO A 210 23.43 -13.43 2.97
C PRO A 210 23.63 -14.78 3.70
N GLY A 211 22.96 -14.99 4.84
CA GLY A 211 23.01 -16.24 5.60
C GLY A 211 22.08 -17.34 5.07
N LEU A 212 21.14 -17.02 4.16
CA LEU A 212 20.20 -17.99 3.60
C LEU A 212 20.79 -18.83 2.46
N GLY A 213 22.10 -18.71 2.20
CA GLY A 213 22.77 -19.57 1.24
C GLY A 213 22.22 -19.37 -0.16
N ILE A 214 22.29 -18.14 -0.68
CA ILE A 214 22.53 -18.01 -2.12
C ILE A 214 23.76 -18.88 -2.33
N ALA A 215 23.57 -20.05 -2.95
CA ALA A 215 24.67 -20.96 -3.23
C ALA A 215 25.73 -20.09 -3.87
N ALA A 216 26.85 -19.88 -3.15
CA ALA A 216 28.00 -19.20 -3.73
C ALA A 216 28.13 -19.83 -5.09
N ILE A 217 27.97 -19.03 -6.16
CA ILE A 217 28.06 -19.48 -7.55
C ILE A 217 29.17 -20.49 -7.51
N SER A 218 28.79 -21.76 -7.67
CA SER A 218 29.68 -22.88 -7.37
C SER A 218 31.00 -22.47 -8.00
N GLU A 219 32.08 -22.43 -7.22
CA GLU A 219 33.42 -22.37 -7.79
C GLU A 219 33.54 -23.65 -8.61
N ALA A 220 32.88 -23.66 -9.76
CA ALA A 220 33.03 -24.62 -10.81
C ALA A 220 34.53 -24.52 -11.05
N PRO A 221 35.29 -25.58 -10.73
CA PRO A 221 36.72 -25.52 -10.65
C PRO A 221 37.18 -24.90 -11.95
N VAL A 222 37.71 -23.67 -11.87
CA VAL A 222 38.13 -22.92 -13.05
C VAL A 222 39.02 -23.90 -13.81
N PRO A 223 38.64 -24.32 -15.03
CA PRO A 223 39.31 -25.41 -15.69
C PRO A 223 40.79 -25.08 -15.73
N GLN A 224 41.60 -25.98 -15.17
CA GLN A 224 43.04 -25.79 -15.05
C GLN A 224 43.55 -25.38 -16.42
N PHE A 225 44.27 -24.26 -16.48
CA PHE A 225 44.70 -23.69 -17.74
C PHE A 225 45.71 -24.64 -18.40
N VAL A 226 45.21 -25.58 -19.21
CA VAL A 226 46.06 -26.45 -20.02
C VAL A 226 46.66 -25.58 -21.12
N PRO A 227 47.99 -25.37 -21.14
CA PRO A 227 48.67 -24.57 -22.16
C PRO A 227 48.33 -25.10 -23.56
N ALA A 228 48.18 -24.20 -24.53
CA ALA A 228 47.81 -24.57 -25.90
C ALA A 228 48.76 -25.61 -26.52
N SER A 229 50.03 -25.65 -26.09
CA SER A 229 51.02 -26.64 -26.51
C SER A 229 50.65 -28.08 -26.12
N GLU A 230 50.05 -28.30 -24.95
CA GLU A 230 49.61 -29.62 -24.52
C GLU A 230 48.33 -30.06 -25.27
N ARG A 231 47.46 -29.12 -25.63
CA ARG A 231 46.26 -29.39 -26.45
C ARG A 231 46.63 -29.82 -27.88
N LEU A 232 47.70 -29.28 -28.43
CA LEU A 232 48.23 -29.66 -29.74
C LEU A 232 48.88 -31.05 -29.71
N ALA A 233 49.70 -31.33 -28.69
CA ALA A 233 50.34 -32.65 -28.54
C ALA A 233 49.33 -33.79 -28.29
N ALA A 234 48.25 -33.54 -27.54
CA ALA A 234 47.20 -34.52 -27.29
C ALA A 234 46.33 -34.80 -28.54
N ARG A 235 46.22 -33.85 -29.48
CA ARG A 235 45.51 -34.03 -30.76
C ARG A 235 46.26 -34.95 -31.72
N GLU A 236 47.59 -35.05 -31.59
CA GLU A 236 48.45 -35.84 -32.47
C GLU A 236 48.49 -37.34 -32.11
N GLN A 237 47.89 -37.73 -30.97
CA GLN A 237 47.81 -39.13 -30.50
C GLN A 237 46.40 -39.76 -30.56
N VAL A 238 45.46 -39.17 -31.29
CA VAL A 238 44.09 -39.72 -31.39
C VAL A 238 44.05 -40.90 -32.39
N THR A 239 44.03 -42.09 -31.81
CA THR A 239 43.57 -43.36 -32.42
C THR A 239 42.06 -43.24 -32.78
N PRO A 240 41.52 -43.94 -33.81
CA PRO A 240 40.16 -43.69 -34.29
C PRO A 240 39.11 -43.85 -33.18
N PRO A 241 38.17 -42.90 -33.01
CA PRO A 241 37.17 -42.97 -31.96
C PRO A 241 36.10 -44.04 -32.27
N PRO A 242 35.56 -44.73 -31.26
CA PRO A 242 34.30 -45.46 -31.40
C PRO A 242 33.14 -44.47 -31.67
N PRO A 243 32.04 -44.91 -32.30
CA PRO A 243 30.91 -44.04 -32.63
C PRO A 243 30.30 -43.49 -31.34
N VAL A 244 30.43 -42.17 -31.16
CA VAL A 244 29.82 -41.45 -30.05
C VAL A 244 28.35 -41.23 -30.41
N ALA A 245 27.46 -41.77 -29.60
CA ALA A 245 26.04 -41.47 -29.66
C ALA A 245 25.84 -39.95 -29.48
N GLU A 246 25.08 -39.36 -30.40
CA GLU A 246 24.65 -37.97 -30.40
C GLU A 246 24.02 -37.61 -29.05
N ALA A 247 24.63 -36.64 -28.35
CA ALA A 247 23.93 -35.90 -27.31
C ALA A 247 22.95 -34.93 -28.00
N PRO A 248 21.69 -34.82 -27.55
CA PRO A 248 20.69 -34.01 -28.22
C PRO A 248 21.06 -32.52 -28.11
N VAL A 249 21.13 -31.85 -29.26
CA VAL A 249 21.14 -30.39 -29.38
C VAL A 249 19.74 -29.90 -28.96
N ALA A 250 19.52 -29.74 -27.66
CA ALA A 250 18.25 -29.25 -27.13
C ALA A 250 18.22 -27.71 -27.17
N ASP A 251 17.14 -27.19 -27.74
CA ASP A 251 16.57 -25.83 -27.64
C ASP A 251 17.42 -24.64 -28.08
N ARG A 252 17.69 -24.54 -29.38
CA ARG A 252 17.88 -23.22 -30.00
C ARG A 252 16.64 -22.88 -30.80
N ALA A 253 15.98 -21.77 -30.43
CA ALA A 253 14.81 -21.28 -31.16
C ALA A 253 15.18 -21.00 -32.62
N THR A 254 14.35 -21.45 -33.54
CA THR A 254 14.58 -21.23 -34.98
C THR A 254 14.18 -19.81 -35.39
N ILE A 255 14.77 -19.29 -36.47
CA ILE A 255 14.41 -17.95 -37.00
C ILE A 255 12.89 -17.87 -37.28
N ALA A 256 12.26 -18.96 -37.70
CA ALA A 256 10.82 -19.02 -37.94
C ALA A 256 10.00 -18.85 -36.65
N GLU A 257 10.45 -19.45 -35.53
CA GLU A 257 9.80 -19.31 -34.22
C GLU A 257 9.95 -17.89 -33.67
N ILE A 258 11.12 -17.27 -33.82
CA ILE A 258 11.36 -15.87 -33.39
C ILE A 258 10.47 -14.91 -34.18
N GLN A 259 10.31 -15.14 -35.49
CA GLN A 259 9.41 -14.34 -36.32
C GLN A 259 7.94 -14.50 -35.91
N GLU A 260 7.51 -15.72 -35.59
CA GLU A 260 6.14 -15.97 -35.12
C GLU A 260 5.88 -15.27 -33.78
N ARG A 261 6.83 -15.39 -32.84
CA ARG A 261 6.74 -14.73 -31.55
C ARG A 261 6.72 -13.20 -31.67
N GLY A 262 7.48 -12.66 -32.63
CA GLY A 262 7.43 -11.24 -32.97
C GLY A 262 6.05 -10.79 -33.48
N ARG A 263 5.39 -11.58 -34.34
CA ARG A 263 4.02 -11.29 -34.79
C ARG A 263 3.03 -11.33 -33.63
N GLN A 264 3.11 -12.35 -32.79
CA GLN A 264 2.23 -12.51 -31.63
C GLN A 264 2.40 -11.36 -30.63
N SER A 265 3.65 -10.98 -30.31
CA SER A 265 3.93 -9.83 -29.43
C SER A 265 3.40 -8.52 -30.02
N GLN A 266 3.55 -8.31 -31.33
CA GLN A 266 2.99 -7.13 -31.99
C GLN A 266 1.45 -7.10 -31.93
N SER A 267 0.80 -8.22 -32.25
CA SER A 267 -0.66 -8.39 -32.19
C SER A 267 -1.19 -8.09 -30.78
N ALA A 268 -0.56 -8.66 -29.74
CA ALA A 268 -0.91 -8.41 -28.35
C ALA A 268 -0.77 -6.92 -27.97
N ARG A 269 0.28 -6.22 -28.42
CA ARG A 269 0.44 -4.77 -28.17
C ARG A 269 -0.66 -3.94 -28.83
N GLU A 270 -1.02 -4.29 -30.07
CA GLU A 270 -2.08 -3.60 -30.81
C GLU A 270 -3.44 -3.80 -30.14
N ASP A 271 -3.74 -5.02 -29.69
CA ASP A 271 -4.97 -5.34 -28.96
C ASP A 271 -5.03 -4.61 -27.61
N LEU A 272 -3.93 -4.61 -26.85
CA LEU A 272 -3.84 -3.84 -25.61
C LEU A 272 -4.01 -2.34 -25.85
N ALA A 273 -3.45 -1.80 -26.94
CA ALA A 273 -3.61 -0.40 -27.30
C ALA A 273 -5.07 -0.03 -27.61
N ARG A 274 -5.83 -0.93 -28.27
CA ARG A 274 -7.28 -0.73 -28.51
C ARG A 274 -8.06 -0.65 -27.20
N ILE A 275 -7.77 -1.54 -26.24
CA ILE A 275 -8.34 -1.45 -24.89
C ILE A 275 -7.92 -0.14 -24.22
N GLY A 276 -6.64 0.24 -24.32
CA GLY A 276 -6.13 1.50 -23.78
C GLY A 276 -6.83 2.74 -24.35
N ASP A 277 -7.15 2.76 -25.65
CA ASP A 277 -7.87 3.86 -26.27
C ASP A 277 -9.31 3.98 -25.74
N ALA A 278 -10.04 2.86 -25.57
CA ALA A 278 -11.37 2.87 -24.95
C ALA A 278 -11.36 3.35 -23.49
N LEU A 279 -10.28 3.09 -22.75
CA LEU A 279 -10.13 3.53 -21.36
C LEU A 279 -9.77 5.01 -21.21
N ARG A 280 -9.28 5.67 -22.28
CA ARG A 280 -8.64 6.98 -22.21
C ARG A 280 -9.61 8.12 -21.87
N ASP A 281 -10.85 8.04 -22.36
CA ASP A 281 -11.82 9.13 -22.26
C ASP A 281 -12.55 9.18 -20.90
N HIS A 282 -12.27 8.22 -20.02
CA HIS A 282 -12.90 8.10 -18.72
C HIS A 282 -11.93 8.41 -17.60
N ALA A 283 -12.24 9.44 -16.79
CA ALA A 283 -11.34 9.97 -15.76
C ALA A 283 -10.84 8.93 -14.74
N LEU A 284 -11.61 7.87 -14.47
CA LEU A 284 -11.21 6.80 -13.54
C LEU A 284 -10.25 5.79 -14.16
N THR A 285 -10.29 5.57 -15.47
CA THR A 285 -9.46 4.59 -16.17
C THR A 285 -8.35 5.23 -17.00
N GLN A 286 -8.34 6.55 -17.14
CA GLN A 286 -7.31 7.31 -17.83
C GLN A 286 -5.88 6.95 -17.36
N PRO A 287 -5.56 6.79 -16.06
CA PRO A 287 -4.22 6.37 -15.65
C PRO A 287 -3.81 5.00 -16.19
N ALA A 288 -4.76 4.07 -16.33
CA ALA A 288 -4.50 2.76 -16.93
C ALA A 288 -4.24 2.89 -18.45
N ALA A 289 -5.04 3.71 -19.15
CA ALA A 289 -4.85 4.00 -20.56
C ALA A 289 -3.47 4.61 -20.86
N GLU A 290 -3.03 5.56 -20.03
CA GLU A 290 -1.70 6.18 -20.14
C GLU A 290 -0.58 5.15 -19.92
N SER A 291 -0.76 4.26 -18.94
CA SER A 291 0.20 3.19 -18.63
C SER A 291 0.34 2.19 -19.79
N ILE A 292 -0.80 1.75 -20.37
CA ILE A 292 -0.83 0.92 -21.60
C ILE A 292 -0.10 1.62 -22.73
N ALA A 293 -0.36 2.92 -22.95
CA ALA A 293 0.28 3.69 -24.02
C ALA A 293 1.80 3.83 -23.82
N SER A 294 2.28 3.84 -22.58
CA SER A 294 3.72 3.81 -22.27
C SER A 294 4.37 2.42 -22.29
N GLY A 295 3.57 1.35 -22.47
CA GLY A 295 4.05 -0.04 -22.39
C GLY A 295 4.27 -0.55 -20.96
N ASP A 296 3.76 0.15 -19.94
CA ASP A 296 3.80 -0.28 -18.53
C ASP A 296 2.50 -0.99 -18.17
N TYR A 297 2.40 -2.25 -18.59
CA TYR A 297 1.18 -3.04 -18.43
C TYR A 297 0.90 -3.45 -16.98
N ALA A 298 1.93 -3.56 -16.14
CA ALA A 298 1.77 -3.83 -14.72
C ALA A 298 1.12 -2.62 -14.00
N ALA A 299 1.61 -1.40 -14.27
CA ALA A 299 0.98 -0.19 -13.74
C ALA A 299 -0.45 0.00 -14.29
N ALA A 300 -0.71 -0.42 -15.53
CA ALA A 300 -2.05 -0.41 -16.10
C ALA A 300 -3.01 -1.34 -15.34
N ALA A 301 -2.60 -2.58 -15.07
CA ALA A 301 -3.39 -3.54 -14.31
C ALA A 301 -3.70 -3.03 -12.89
N ASP A 302 -2.71 -2.48 -12.18
CA ASP A 302 -2.93 -1.89 -10.84
C ASP A 302 -3.87 -0.69 -10.86
N SER A 303 -3.78 0.14 -11.90
CA SER A 303 -4.69 1.27 -12.11
C SER A 303 -6.13 0.79 -12.37
N LEU A 304 -6.31 -0.27 -13.17
CA LEU A 304 -7.62 -0.89 -13.41
C LEU A 304 -8.22 -1.52 -12.14
N ARG A 305 -7.41 -2.22 -11.34
CA ARG A 305 -7.85 -2.75 -10.03
C ARG A 305 -8.30 -1.63 -9.10
N SER A 306 -7.55 -0.53 -9.04
CA SER A 306 -7.91 0.65 -8.24
C SER A 306 -9.20 1.33 -8.75
N ALA A 307 -9.36 1.42 -10.08
CA ALA A 307 -10.58 1.92 -10.70
C ALA A 307 -11.78 1.01 -10.38
N SER A 308 -11.57 -0.31 -10.33
CA SER A 308 -12.58 -1.30 -9.98
C SER A 308 -13.17 -1.09 -8.59
N GLU A 309 -12.33 -0.76 -7.59
CA GLU A 309 -12.76 -0.43 -6.22
C GLU A 309 -13.59 0.86 -6.16
N SER A 310 -13.43 1.74 -7.16
CA SER A 310 -14.12 3.03 -7.26
C SER A 310 -15.32 3.00 -8.23
N ALA A 311 -15.52 1.90 -8.96
CA ALA A 311 -16.55 1.79 -9.99
C ALA A 311 -17.98 1.92 -9.42
N GLY A 312 -18.19 1.47 -8.17
CA GLY A 312 -19.45 1.66 -7.44
C GLY A 312 -19.83 3.13 -7.20
N ALA A 313 -18.87 4.06 -7.25
CA ALA A 313 -19.11 5.49 -7.10
C ALA A 313 -19.39 6.22 -8.43
N MET A 314 -19.27 5.53 -9.57
CA MET A 314 -19.56 6.11 -10.89
C MET A 314 -21.04 6.44 -11.05
N SER A 315 -21.33 7.45 -11.87
CA SER A 315 -22.70 7.70 -12.33
C SER A 315 -23.14 6.58 -13.28
N GLN A 316 -24.45 6.33 -13.42
CA GLN A 316 -24.97 5.34 -14.38
C GLN A 316 -24.56 5.70 -15.82
N GLU A 317 -24.61 6.99 -16.17
CA GLU A 317 -24.24 7.50 -17.49
C GLU A 317 -22.76 7.23 -17.79
N SER A 318 -21.86 7.48 -16.83
CA SER A 318 -20.42 7.19 -16.99
C SER A 318 -20.14 5.70 -17.10
N ARG A 319 -20.88 4.84 -16.40
CA ARG A 319 -20.74 3.39 -16.54
C ARG A 319 -21.20 2.89 -17.90
N GLU A 320 -22.32 3.41 -18.40
CA GLU A 320 -22.84 3.03 -19.73
C GLU A 320 -21.86 3.45 -20.84
N ALA A 321 -21.32 4.67 -20.77
CA ALA A 321 -20.35 5.16 -21.75
C ALA A 321 -19.07 4.30 -21.74
N LEU A 322 -18.51 4.00 -20.56
CA LEU A 322 -17.35 3.12 -20.45
C LEU A 322 -17.65 1.69 -20.94
N ALA A 323 -18.85 1.18 -20.69
CA ALA A 323 -19.26 -0.13 -21.17
C ALA A 323 -19.37 -0.18 -22.71
N GLU A 324 -19.92 0.87 -23.33
CA GLU A 324 -20.01 0.98 -24.80
C GLU A 324 -18.61 1.02 -25.44
N ASP A 325 -17.69 1.81 -24.88
CA ASP A 325 -16.32 1.91 -25.38
C ASP A 325 -15.54 0.59 -25.22
N LEU A 326 -15.71 -0.11 -24.08
CA LEU A 326 -15.09 -1.43 -23.85
C LEU A 326 -15.65 -2.51 -24.76
N GLU A 327 -16.96 -2.53 -25.02
CA GLU A 327 -17.57 -3.45 -25.97
C GLU A 327 -17.09 -3.19 -27.41
N GLY A 328 -16.95 -1.91 -27.80
CA GLY A 328 -16.36 -1.52 -29.08
C GLY A 328 -14.92 -2.02 -29.22
N ALA A 329 -14.08 -1.76 -28.23
CA ALA A 329 -12.69 -2.24 -28.24
C ALA A 329 -12.62 -3.77 -28.24
N ALA A 330 -13.52 -4.47 -27.53
CA ALA A 330 -13.56 -5.93 -27.52
C ALA A 330 -13.88 -6.53 -28.90
N GLN A 331 -14.69 -5.86 -29.72
CA GLN A 331 -14.98 -6.28 -31.09
C GLN A 331 -13.79 -6.06 -32.02
N ASP A 332 -12.94 -5.07 -31.72
CA ASP A 332 -11.76 -4.75 -32.51
C ASP A 332 -10.53 -5.56 -32.11
N VAL A 333 -10.52 -6.28 -30.97
CA VAL A 333 -9.41 -7.17 -30.55
C VAL A 333 -9.26 -8.36 -31.53
N SER A 334 -8.01 -8.73 -31.84
CA SER A 334 -7.68 -9.83 -32.75
C SER A 334 -8.24 -11.18 -32.28
N GLU A 335 -8.55 -12.06 -33.24
CA GLU A 335 -8.94 -13.46 -32.97
C GLU A 335 -7.84 -14.26 -32.24
N GLU A 336 -6.61 -13.76 -32.24
CA GLU A 336 -5.47 -14.34 -31.52
C GLU A 336 -5.54 -14.15 -30.00
N ASN A 337 -6.31 -13.16 -29.52
CA ASN A 337 -6.47 -12.84 -28.10
C ASN A 337 -7.94 -12.90 -27.64
N PRO A 338 -8.64 -14.04 -27.82
CA PRO A 338 -10.08 -14.13 -27.56
C PRO A 338 -10.43 -13.95 -26.08
N VAL A 339 -9.50 -14.27 -25.17
CA VAL A 339 -9.71 -14.13 -23.73
C VAL A 339 -9.71 -12.65 -23.33
N LEU A 340 -8.87 -11.81 -23.95
CA LEU A 340 -8.86 -10.36 -23.73
C LEU A 340 -10.16 -9.72 -24.23
N ALA A 341 -10.60 -10.10 -25.43
CA ALA A 341 -11.89 -9.65 -25.98
C ALA A 341 -13.07 -10.07 -25.07
N GLN A 342 -13.04 -11.31 -24.55
CA GLN A 342 -14.08 -11.79 -23.64
C GLN A 342 -14.08 -11.02 -22.32
N ALA A 343 -12.92 -10.81 -21.70
CA ALA A 343 -12.80 -10.05 -20.46
C ALA A 343 -13.31 -8.59 -20.61
N ALA A 344 -13.03 -7.95 -21.75
CA ALA A 344 -13.53 -6.61 -22.04
C ALA A 344 -15.07 -6.58 -22.22
N ASN A 345 -15.65 -7.57 -22.91
CA ASN A 345 -17.11 -7.73 -23.04
C ASN A 345 -17.80 -8.03 -21.69
N ASP A 346 -17.19 -8.87 -20.86
CA ASP A 346 -17.69 -9.21 -19.53
C ASP A 346 -17.65 -7.97 -18.61
N ALA A 347 -16.58 -7.18 -18.68
CA ALA A 347 -16.47 -5.90 -17.99
C ALA A 347 -17.53 -4.89 -18.46
N ALA A 348 -17.74 -4.75 -19.76
CA ALA A 348 -18.79 -3.90 -20.32
C ALA A 348 -20.18 -4.31 -19.81
N SER A 349 -20.51 -5.59 -19.88
CA SER A 349 -21.80 -6.13 -19.44
C SER A 349 -22.03 -5.89 -17.94
N ALA A 350 -21.02 -6.17 -17.12
CA ALA A 350 -21.10 -5.99 -15.68
C ALA A 350 -21.18 -4.51 -15.25
N LEU A 351 -20.55 -3.59 -16.00
CA LEU A 351 -20.65 -2.15 -15.75
C LEU A 351 -22.08 -1.63 -15.98
N ARG A 352 -22.79 -2.15 -17.00
CA ARG A 352 -24.21 -1.80 -17.25
C ARG A 352 -25.11 -2.27 -16.12
N GLU A 353 -24.90 -3.50 -15.66
CA GLU A 353 -25.64 -4.08 -14.52
C GLU A 353 -25.35 -3.32 -13.21
N GLY A 354 -24.11 -2.87 -13.05
CA GLY A 354 -23.63 -2.13 -11.89
C GLY A 354 -23.46 -2.99 -10.64
N GLY A 355 -23.21 -2.33 -9.51
CA GLY A 355 -23.01 -3.01 -8.23
C GLY A 355 -21.69 -3.82 -8.15
N PRO A 356 -21.61 -4.81 -7.23
CA PRO A 356 -20.38 -5.56 -6.97
C PRO A 356 -19.85 -6.36 -8.16
N GLN A 357 -20.71 -6.69 -9.13
CA GLN A 357 -20.33 -7.42 -10.34
C GLN A 357 -19.51 -6.55 -11.28
N GLY A 358 -19.89 -5.28 -11.47
CA GLY A 358 -19.10 -4.32 -12.25
C GLY A 358 -17.72 -4.04 -11.65
N GLU A 359 -17.62 -4.01 -10.33
CA GLU A 359 -16.34 -3.89 -9.62
C GLU A 359 -15.46 -5.12 -9.88
N ALA A 360 -16.00 -6.34 -9.73
CA ALA A 360 -15.23 -7.56 -9.97
C ALA A 360 -14.75 -7.70 -11.43
N ALA A 361 -15.57 -7.30 -12.40
CA ALA A 361 -15.26 -7.48 -13.81
C ALA A 361 -14.13 -6.57 -14.33
N LEU A 362 -14.03 -5.33 -13.83
CA LEU A 362 -12.87 -4.47 -14.12
C LEU A 362 -11.56 -5.04 -13.53
N GLY A 363 -11.65 -5.72 -12.38
CA GLY A 363 -10.51 -6.47 -11.82
C GLY A 363 -10.08 -7.63 -12.71
N GLN A 364 -11.04 -8.38 -13.27
CA GLN A 364 -10.74 -9.47 -14.22
C GLN A 364 -10.11 -8.96 -15.53
N LEU A 365 -10.59 -7.83 -16.05
CA LEU A 365 -9.96 -7.16 -17.19
C LEU A 365 -8.51 -6.77 -16.87
N ALA A 366 -8.23 -6.30 -15.66
CA ALA A 366 -6.87 -5.98 -15.22
C ALA A 366 -5.94 -7.21 -15.24
N ASP A 367 -6.42 -8.34 -14.71
CA ASP A 367 -5.66 -9.58 -14.69
C ASP A 367 -5.39 -10.09 -16.12
N GLN A 368 -6.37 -9.96 -17.02
CA GLN A 368 -6.23 -10.36 -18.41
C GLN A 368 -5.27 -9.45 -19.20
N VAL A 369 -5.26 -8.14 -18.91
CA VAL A 369 -4.28 -7.20 -19.47
C VAL A 369 -2.86 -7.60 -19.07
N GLU A 370 -2.64 -7.97 -17.80
CA GLU A 370 -1.35 -8.43 -17.30
C GLU A 370 -0.91 -9.76 -17.95
N GLU A 371 -1.84 -10.72 -18.09
CA GLU A 371 -1.56 -12.00 -18.74
C GLU A 371 -1.22 -11.85 -20.24
N THR A 372 -2.00 -11.05 -20.97
CA THR A 372 -1.71 -10.75 -22.39
C THR A 372 -0.38 -10.01 -22.53
N ALA A 373 -0.07 -9.09 -21.62
CA ALA A 373 1.20 -8.37 -21.59
C ALA A 373 2.41 -9.27 -21.30
N ALA A 374 2.25 -10.38 -20.57
CA ALA A 374 3.33 -11.34 -20.35
C ALA A 374 3.80 -12.00 -21.65
N GLY A 375 2.95 -12.03 -22.69
CA GLY A 375 3.32 -12.46 -24.05
C GLY A 375 4.00 -11.37 -24.89
N VAL A 376 4.10 -10.14 -24.39
CA VAL A 376 4.70 -9.01 -25.09
C VAL A 376 6.21 -8.97 -24.82
N GLU A 377 7.00 -9.59 -25.69
CA GLU A 377 8.47 -9.46 -25.65
C GLU A 377 8.93 -8.09 -26.15
N SER A 378 10.03 -7.55 -25.60
CA SER A 378 10.62 -6.28 -26.05
C SER A 378 11.22 -6.41 -27.45
N GLN A 379 11.27 -5.30 -28.21
CA GLN A 379 11.85 -5.36 -29.56
C GLN A 379 13.36 -5.61 -29.49
N GLU A 380 13.99 -5.15 -28.41
CA GLU A 380 15.40 -5.36 -28.12
C GLU A 380 15.73 -6.84 -27.86
N ASP A 381 14.86 -7.55 -27.14
CA ASP A 381 15.03 -8.98 -26.87
C ASP A 381 14.81 -9.81 -28.13
N LEU A 382 13.75 -9.52 -28.90
CA LEU A 382 13.51 -10.16 -30.20
C LEU A 382 14.68 -9.93 -31.18
N ALA A 383 15.26 -8.72 -31.19
CA ALA A 383 16.41 -8.41 -32.04
C ALA A 383 17.68 -9.16 -31.60
N ARG A 384 17.91 -9.30 -30.29
CA ARG A 384 19.02 -10.07 -29.73
C ARG A 384 18.90 -11.56 -30.07
N ASP A 385 17.71 -12.12 -29.91
CA ASP A 385 17.42 -13.52 -30.24
C ASP A 385 17.63 -13.79 -31.74
N LEU A 386 17.22 -12.85 -32.60
CA LEU A 386 17.43 -12.95 -34.05
C LEU A 386 18.92 -12.91 -34.42
N GLU A 387 19.72 -12.05 -33.78
CA GLU A 387 21.17 -11.96 -33.98
C GLU A 387 21.87 -13.25 -33.52
N GLU A 388 21.48 -13.79 -32.37
CA GLU A 388 22.00 -15.07 -31.86
C GLU A 388 21.63 -16.24 -32.78
N ALA A 389 20.39 -16.29 -33.28
CA ALA A 389 19.95 -17.30 -34.22
C ALA A 389 20.69 -17.23 -35.57
N GLN A 390 20.99 -16.03 -36.07
CA GLN A 390 21.74 -15.83 -37.31
C GLN A 390 23.22 -16.22 -37.18
N THR A 391 23.86 -15.85 -36.07
CA THR A 391 25.28 -16.17 -35.81
C THR A 391 25.48 -17.65 -35.46
N GLY A 392 24.52 -18.26 -34.76
CA GLY A 392 24.52 -19.69 -34.41
C GLY A 392 24.17 -20.64 -35.55
N SER A 393 23.55 -20.15 -36.63
CA SER A 393 23.26 -20.91 -37.86
C SER A 393 24.43 -20.91 -38.87
N GLY A 394 25.53 -20.22 -38.54
CA GLY A 394 26.79 -20.25 -39.28
C GLY A 394 27.52 -21.57 -39.08
N ASP A 395 27.23 -22.53 -39.95
CA ASP A 395 27.77 -23.89 -40.04
C ASP A 395 29.32 -24.00 -39.90
N PRO A 396 29.87 -24.88 -39.03
CA PRO A 396 31.30 -25.24 -38.94
C PRO A 396 31.87 -26.04 -40.14
N SER A 397 31.11 -26.27 -41.21
CA SER A 397 31.40 -27.27 -42.25
C SER A 397 32.46 -26.90 -43.31
N SER A 398 33.24 -25.82 -43.14
CA SER A 398 34.23 -25.39 -44.14
C SER A 398 35.67 -25.44 -43.62
N SER A 399 36.13 -26.61 -43.14
CA SER A 399 37.57 -26.87 -42.97
C SER A 399 37.95 -28.33 -43.23
N SER A 400 37.69 -28.80 -44.46
CA SER A 400 38.45 -29.91 -45.04
C SER A 400 38.76 -29.61 -46.50
N ASP A 401 39.76 -28.74 -46.71
CA ASP A 401 40.42 -28.59 -48.00
C ASP A 401 41.91 -28.96 -47.86
N GLY A 402 42.39 -29.71 -48.84
CA GLY A 402 43.75 -29.64 -49.34
C GLY A 402 44.91 -30.08 -48.45
N SER A 403 45.30 -31.36 -48.55
CA SER A 403 46.72 -31.70 -48.58
C SER A 403 46.97 -32.95 -49.42
N GLN A 404 47.32 -32.74 -50.69
CA GLN A 404 48.13 -33.65 -51.48
C GLN A 404 49.60 -33.21 -51.34
N GLY A 405 50.49 -34.18 -51.16
CA GLY A 405 51.94 -34.03 -51.18
C GLY A 405 52.60 -35.39 -51.08
#